data_AF-A0A377JK69-F1
#
_entry.id   AF-A0A377JK69-F1
#
_cell.length_a   1.000
_cell.length_b   1.000
_cell.length_c   1.000
_cell.angle_alpha   90.00
_cell.angle_beta   90.00
_cell.angle_gamma   90.00
#
_symmetry.space_group_name_H-M   'P 1'
#
loop_
_entity.id
_entity.type
_entity.pdbx_description
1 polymer ?
#
loop_
_entity_poly.entity_id
_entity_poly.type
_entity_poly.pdbx_seq_one_letter_code
_entity_poly.pdbx_strand_id
1 'polypeptide(L)'
;MKKMPVLFVGHGSPMNALDKENPFNQSFSLITQKFAKPKAILMISAHWYSSRLQVTSGEHPEMIYDFYGFPDELSQVQYPAPSSPELAEQVQSLLQPENVELNPTRGFDHGAWAVLKYLYPDADIPVVQLSLKNALKFEDSLEEKIFFTNLISYHNFSDY
;
A
#
# COMPACT_ATOMS: atom_id res chain seq x y z
N MET A 1 -4.19 -5.25 24.85
CA MET A 1 -4.01 -4.08 23.96
C MET A 1 -5.15 -4.01 22.96
N LYS A 2 -5.49 -2.84 22.40
CA LYS A 2 -6.52 -2.68 21.37
C LYS A 2 -5.95 -3.09 20.00
N LYS A 3 -6.63 -3.97 19.26
CA LYS A 3 -6.22 -4.35 17.88
C LYS A 3 -6.29 -3.11 16.97
N MET A 4 -5.30 -2.93 16.10
CA MET A 4 -5.40 -1.91 15.06
C MET A 4 -6.45 -2.31 14.04
N PRO A 5 -7.14 -1.35 13.42
CA PRO A 5 -8.10 -1.65 12.38
C PRO A 5 -7.40 -2.12 11.11
N VAL A 6 -8.20 -2.80 10.30
CA VAL A 6 -7.86 -3.09 8.92
C VAL A 6 -8.68 -2.15 8.04
N LEU A 7 -8.01 -1.39 7.17
CA LEU A 7 -8.69 -0.49 6.23
C LEU A 7 -8.74 -1.14 4.86
N PHE A 8 -9.88 -1.07 4.20
CA PHE A 8 -10.07 -1.40 2.78
C PHE A 8 -10.49 -0.12 2.06
N VAL A 9 -9.63 0.39 1.18
CA VAL A 9 -9.84 1.68 0.54
C VAL A 9 -9.59 1.61 -0.96
N GLY A 10 -10.36 2.39 -1.73
CA GLY A 10 -10.03 2.66 -3.13
C GLY A 10 -8.90 3.69 -3.21
N HIS A 11 -8.12 3.69 -4.29
CA HIS A 11 -7.22 4.80 -4.60
C HIS A 11 -7.85 5.75 -5.64
N GLY A 12 -8.77 5.25 -6.47
CA GLY A 12 -9.52 6.03 -7.45
C GLY A 12 -8.64 6.51 -8.60
N SER A 13 -9.05 7.62 -9.23
CA SER A 13 -8.26 8.24 -10.30
C SER A 13 -6.90 8.72 -9.78
N PRO A 14 -5.79 8.55 -10.52
CA PRO A 14 -4.49 9.11 -10.16
C PRO A 14 -4.54 10.61 -9.83
N MET A 15 -5.45 11.37 -10.46
CA MET A 15 -5.68 12.79 -10.16
C MET A 15 -6.03 13.08 -8.70
N ASN A 16 -6.56 12.11 -7.96
CA ASN A 16 -6.83 12.26 -6.54
C ASN A 16 -5.56 12.64 -5.75
N ALA A 17 -4.37 12.25 -6.22
CA ALA A 17 -3.11 12.62 -5.56
C ALA A 17 -2.78 14.13 -5.60
N LEU A 18 -3.46 14.89 -6.47
CA LEU A 18 -3.28 16.34 -6.62
C LEU A 18 -4.40 17.16 -5.95
N ASP A 19 -5.57 16.56 -5.75
CA ASP A 19 -6.74 17.27 -5.22
C ASP A 19 -6.94 17.02 -3.71
N LYS A 20 -6.36 17.89 -2.89
CA LYS A 20 -6.52 17.83 -1.42
C LYS A 20 -7.95 18.12 -0.96
N GLU A 21 -8.72 18.87 -1.75
CA GLU A 21 -10.07 19.30 -1.39
C GLU A 21 -11.14 18.28 -1.78
N ASN A 22 -10.76 17.22 -2.51
CA ASN A 22 -11.63 16.10 -2.80
C ASN A 22 -12.19 15.48 -1.49
N PRO A 23 -13.52 15.41 -1.30
CA PRO A 23 -14.15 14.80 -0.11
C PRO A 23 -13.69 13.36 0.16
N PHE A 24 -13.31 12.63 -0.89
CA PHE A 24 -12.70 11.31 -0.79
C PHE A 24 -11.41 11.33 0.03
N ASN A 25 -10.51 12.27 -0.28
CA ASN A 25 -9.22 12.43 0.41
C ASN A 25 -9.39 12.98 1.82
N GLN A 26 -10.33 13.92 2.02
CA GLN A 26 -10.66 14.44 3.35
C GLN A 26 -11.14 13.35 4.31
N SER A 27 -11.84 12.33 3.79
CA SER A 27 -12.31 11.19 4.58
C SER A 27 -11.17 10.37 5.19
N PHE A 28 -9.99 10.31 4.55
CA PHE A 28 -8.83 9.58 5.09
C PHE A 28 -8.31 10.19 6.40
N SER A 29 -8.22 11.52 6.47
CA SER A 29 -7.81 12.22 7.71
C SER A 29 -8.80 11.99 8.85
N LEU A 30 -10.10 11.88 8.56
CA LEU A 30 -11.12 11.56 9.57
C LEU A 30 -11.02 10.11 10.06
N ILE A 31 -10.59 9.18 9.20
CA ILE A 31 -10.44 7.77 9.55
C ILE A 31 -9.26 7.59 10.52
N THR A 32 -8.10 8.20 10.23
CA THR A 32 -6.90 8.03 11.07
C THR A 32 -7.04 8.59 12.48
N GLN A 33 -7.97 9.54 12.70
CA GLN A 33 -8.31 10.05 14.04
C GLN A 33 -9.06 9.04 14.93
N LYS A 34 -9.57 7.93 14.37
CA LYS A 34 -10.39 6.95 15.13
C LYS A 34 -9.55 5.92 15.91
N PHE A 35 -8.24 5.88 15.68
CA PHE A 35 -7.33 4.90 16.27
C PHE A 35 -5.93 5.49 16.46
N ALA A 36 -5.09 4.80 17.23
CA ALA A 36 -3.72 5.25 17.46
C ALA A 36 -2.89 5.17 16.17
N LYS A 37 -1.89 6.04 16.02
CA LYS A 37 -0.93 5.98 14.91
C LYS A 37 -0.25 4.60 14.86
N PRO A 38 -0.25 3.89 13.71
CA PRO A 38 0.41 2.60 13.59
C PRO A 38 1.93 2.75 13.67
N LYS A 39 2.61 1.69 14.13
CA LYS A 39 4.07 1.62 14.15
C LYS A 39 4.66 1.26 12.78
N ALA A 40 3.90 0.54 11.97
CA ALA A 40 4.21 0.22 10.58
C ALA A 40 2.90 -0.13 9.84
N ILE A 41 2.94 -0.14 8.52
CA ILE A 41 1.81 -0.46 7.65
C ILE A 41 2.21 -1.63 6.75
N LEU A 42 1.45 -2.72 6.80
CA LEU A 42 1.40 -3.68 5.71
C LEU A 42 0.35 -3.21 4.70
N MET A 43 0.79 -2.88 3.49
CA MET A 43 -0.04 -2.44 2.36
C MET A 43 -0.20 -3.59 1.36
N ILE A 44 -1.42 -3.83 0.88
CA ILE A 44 -1.66 -4.74 -0.25
C ILE A 44 -2.25 -3.91 -1.37
N SER A 45 -1.53 -3.74 -2.48
CA SER A 45 -1.98 -2.88 -3.60
C SER A 45 -2.53 -3.71 -4.77
N ALA A 46 -3.63 -3.23 -5.35
CA ALA A 46 -4.21 -3.76 -6.59
C ALA A 46 -3.29 -3.60 -7.82
N HIS A 47 -2.24 -2.76 -7.76
CA HIS A 47 -1.29 -2.58 -8.87
C HIS A 47 -0.15 -3.59 -8.86
N TRP A 48 -0.07 -4.43 -7.82
CA TRP A 48 1.03 -5.38 -7.69
C TRP A 48 0.55 -6.83 -7.70
N TYR A 49 0.42 -7.38 -8.90
CA TYR A 49 0.23 -8.81 -9.11
C TYR A 49 1.54 -9.51 -9.44
N SER A 50 1.75 -10.70 -8.88
CA SER A 50 2.92 -11.54 -9.19
C SER A 50 2.56 -13.03 -9.20
N SER A 51 3.37 -13.84 -9.89
CA SER A 51 3.16 -15.29 -10.01
C SER A 51 3.39 -16.04 -8.69
N ARG A 52 4.27 -15.50 -7.84
CA ARG A 52 4.50 -15.90 -6.44
C ARG A 52 4.17 -14.72 -5.55
N LEU A 53 3.77 -14.93 -4.29
CA LEU A 53 3.64 -13.81 -3.37
C LEU A 53 5.01 -13.15 -3.16
N GLN A 54 5.03 -11.83 -3.17
CA GLN A 54 6.23 -11.05 -2.95
C GLN A 54 5.95 -9.96 -1.91
N VAL A 55 6.96 -9.62 -1.13
CA VAL A 55 6.90 -8.55 -0.13
C VAL A 55 8.06 -7.60 -0.34
N THR A 56 7.85 -6.28 -0.26
CA THR A 56 8.94 -5.30 -0.40
C THR A 56 9.93 -5.46 0.75
N SER A 57 11.22 -5.36 0.47
CA SER A 57 12.29 -5.51 1.48
C SER A 57 13.42 -4.49 1.36
N GLY A 58 13.37 -3.58 0.38
CA GLY A 58 14.34 -2.50 0.27
C GLY A 58 14.11 -1.44 1.36
N GLU A 59 15.18 -0.92 1.95
CA GLU A 59 15.10 0.07 3.05
C GLU A 59 14.43 1.39 2.62
N HIS A 60 14.70 1.81 1.37
CA HIS A 60 14.18 3.02 0.76
C HIS A 60 13.54 2.71 -0.61
N PRO A 61 12.29 2.22 -0.63
CA PRO A 61 11.61 1.89 -1.87
C PRO A 61 11.43 3.14 -2.76
N GLU A 62 11.71 3.00 -4.05
CA GLU A 62 11.41 4.05 -5.02
C GLU A 62 9.89 4.24 -5.18
N MET A 63 9.46 5.35 -5.77
CA MET A 63 8.08 5.50 -6.21
C MET A 63 7.91 5.05 -7.66
N ILE A 64 6.85 4.29 -7.89
CA ILE A 64 6.41 3.81 -9.18
C ILE A 64 5.24 4.68 -9.63
N TYR A 65 5.38 5.22 -10.83
CA TYR A 65 4.37 6.03 -11.51
C TYR A 65 3.75 5.21 -12.65
N ASP A 66 2.88 4.27 -12.29
CA ASP A 66 2.24 3.29 -13.17
C ASP A 66 0.92 3.78 -13.78
N PHE A 67 0.90 5.04 -14.21
CA PHE A 67 -0.22 5.67 -14.91
C PHE A 67 0.28 6.43 -16.15
N TYR A 68 -0.61 6.68 -17.10
CA TYR A 68 -0.29 7.34 -18.37
C TYR A 68 -1.40 8.30 -18.78
N GLY A 69 -1.05 9.36 -19.53
CA GLY A 69 -2.02 10.35 -20.03
C GLY A 69 -2.48 11.38 -19.00
N PHE A 70 -1.80 11.50 -17.86
CA PHE A 70 -2.07 12.49 -16.82
C PHE A 70 -1.05 13.64 -16.86
N PRO A 71 -1.36 14.79 -16.23
CA PRO A 71 -0.46 15.94 -16.17
C PRO A 71 0.88 15.63 -15.50
N ASP A 72 1.94 16.33 -15.92
CA ASP A 72 3.31 16.11 -15.44
C ASP A 72 3.46 16.33 -13.92
N GLU A 73 2.64 17.22 -13.35
CA GLU A 73 2.60 17.50 -11.92
C GLU A 73 2.34 16.24 -11.09
N LEU A 74 1.60 15.27 -11.63
CA LEU A 74 1.30 14.03 -10.96
C LEU A 74 2.56 13.16 -10.77
N SER A 75 3.43 13.13 -11.78
CA SER A 75 4.72 12.42 -11.74
C SER A 75 5.75 13.10 -10.83
N GLN A 76 5.47 14.31 -10.35
CA GLN A 76 6.30 15.01 -9.37
C GLN A 76 5.87 14.74 -7.92
N VAL A 77 4.73 14.09 -7.70
CA VAL A 77 4.25 13.79 -6.35
C VAL A 77 5.21 12.83 -5.64
N GLN A 78 5.64 13.20 -4.44
CA GLN A 78 6.51 12.39 -3.59
C GLN A 78 5.78 11.92 -2.32
N TYR A 79 6.11 10.71 -1.87
CA TYR A 79 5.72 10.12 -0.59
C TYR A 79 6.85 9.17 -0.11
N PRO A 80 7.93 9.73 0.47
CA PRO A 80 9.16 8.98 0.75
C PRO A 80 9.09 8.24 2.10
N ALA A 81 8.06 7.39 2.29
CA ALA A 81 7.97 6.60 3.51
C ALA A 81 9.10 5.55 3.58
N PRO A 82 9.71 5.33 4.76
CA PRO A 82 10.69 4.27 4.92
C PRO A 82 10.02 2.90 4.77
N SER A 83 10.80 1.85 4.50
CA SER A 83 10.31 0.47 4.68
C SER A 83 10.69 -0.09 6.06
N SER A 84 10.28 -1.32 6.34
CA SER A 84 10.73 -2.08 7.52
C SER A 84 11.09 -3.50 7.10
N PRO A 85 12.40 -3.82 6.97
CA PRO A 85 12.87 -5.17 6.73
C PRO A 85 12.35 -6.16 7.78
N GLU A 86 12.24 -5.75 9.04
CA GLU A 86 11.72 -6.60 10.11
C GLU A 86 10.26 -6.98 9.87
N LEU A 87 9.42 -6.03 9.43
CA LEU A 87 8.05 -6.33 9.06
C LEU A 87 7.97 -7.24 7.83
N ALA A 88 8.86 -7.06 6.84
CA ALA A 88 8.90 -7.94 5.67
C ALA A 88 9.22 -9.40 6.04
N GLU A 89 10.20 -9.61 6.91
CA GLU A 89 10.53 -10.94 7.45
C GLU A 89 9.39 -11.53 8.29
N GLN A 90 8.73 -10.72 9.11
CA GLN A 90 7.55 -11.14 9.87
C GLN A 90 6.42 -11.59 8.95
N VAL A 91 6.14 -10.86 7.87
CA VAL A 91 5.12 -11.24 6.87
C VAL A 91 5.49 -12.56 6.20
N GLN A 92 6.76 -12.75 5.81
CA GLN A 92 7.24 -13.99 5.23
C GLN A 92 7.08 -15.18 6.20
N SER A 93 7.34 -14.97 7.49
CA SER A 93 7.19 -15.99 8.54
C SER A 93 5.73 -16.34 8.79
N LEU A 94 4.84 -15.35 8.90
CA LEU A 94 3.42 -15.54 9.19
C LEU A 94 2.65 -16.25 8.06
N LEU A 95 3.12 -16.10 6.82
CA LEU A 95 2.46 -16.68 5.65
C LEU A 95 2.94 -18.10 5.31
N GLN A 96 3.85 -18.68 6.10
CA GLN A 96 4.23 -20.09 5.93
C GLN A 96 3.01 -21.03 5.95
N PRO A 97 2.96 -22.07 5.10
CA PRO A 97 4.03 -22.56 4.21
C PRO A 97 4.06 -21.92 2.81
N GLU A 98 3.30 -20.84 2.55
CA GLU A 98 3.37 -20.14 1.27
C GLU A 98 4.75 -19.47 1.13
N ASN A 99 5.39 -19.67 -0.02
CA ASN A 99 6.72 -19.12 -0.27
C ASN A 99 6.61 -17.65 -0.72
N VAL A 100 6.76 -16.73 0.22
CA VAL A 100 6.78 -15.28 -0.02
C VAL A 100 8.21 -14.83 -0.34
N GLU A 101 8.43 -14.25 -1.51
CA GLU A 101 9.74 -13.74 -1.92
C GLU A 101 9.97 -12.32 -1.41
N LEU A 102 11.14 -12.06 -0.83
CA LEU A 102 11.57 -10.69 -0.51
C LEU A 102 12.00 -10.00 -1.80
N ASN A 103 11.38 -8.88 -2.15
CA ASN A 103 11.72 -8.07 -3.31
C ASN A 103 12.38 -6.75 -2.88
N PRO A 104 13.71 -6.61 -2.99
CA PRO A 104 14.43 -5.43 -2.54
C PRO A 104 14.29 -4.24 -3.50
N THR A 105 13.85 -4.48 -4.73
CA THR A 105 13.79 -3.48 -5.80
C THR A 105 12.38 -2.93 -6.07
N ARG A 106 11.34 -3.55 -5.50
CA ARG A 106 9.97 -3.11 -5.71
C ARG A 106 9.71 -1.81 -4.93
N GLY A 107 9.30 -0.78 -5.66
CA GLY A 107 8.84 0.49 -5.12
C GLY A 107 7.37 0.52 -4.69
N PHE A 108 6.92 1.69 -4.24
CA PHE A 108 5.51 1.99 -3.98
C PHE A 108 4.81 2.40 -5.27
N ASP A 109 3.76 1.69 -5.66
CA ASP A 109 2.89 2.07 -6.78
C ASP A 109 1.89 3.16 -6.42
N HIS A 110 1.26 3.77 -7.44
CA HIS A 110 0.38 4.91 -7.21
C HIS A 110 -0.83 4.57 -6.36
N GLY A 111 -1.33 3.34 -6.46
CA GLY A 111 -2.42 2.88 -5.61
C GLY A 111 -2.06 2.98 -4.13
N ALA A 112 -0.81 2.66 -3.77
CA ALA A 112 -0.31 2.75 -2.41
C ALA A 112 0.02 4.20 -2.00
N TRP A 113 0.93 4.88 -2.70
CA TRP A 113 1.42 6.18 -2.23
C TRP A 113 0.38 7.29 -2.34
N ALA A 114 -0.56 7.25 -3.29
CA ALA A 114 -1.61 8.28 -3.39
C ALA A 114 -2.55 8.25 -2.19
N VAL A 115 -2.89 7.05 -1.69
CA VAL A 115 -3.72 6.87 -0.51
C VAL A 115 -2.95 7.23 0.77
N LEU A 116 -1.71 6.75 0.89
CA LEU A 116 -0.89 6.98 2.07
C LEU A 116 -0.57 8.47 2.28
N LYS A 117 -0.37 9.23 1.20
CA LYS A 117 -0.20 10.70 1.23
C LYS A 117 -1.31 11.42 2.02
N TYR A 118 -2.53 10.90 2.01
CA TYR A 118 -3.66 11.52 2.73
C TYR A 118 -3.96 10.86 4.08
N LEU A 119 -3.65 9.57 4.26
CA LEU A 119 -3.74 8.91 5.56
C LEU A 119 -2.67 9.44 6.53
N TYR A 120 -1.42 9.52 6.08
CA TYR A 120 -0.26 9.89 6.90
C TYR A 120 0.69 10.83 6.12
N PRO A 121 0.33 12.13 5.97
CA PRO A 121 1.05 13.07 5.10
C PRO A 121 2.54 13.25 5.41
N ASP A 122 2.95 13.01 6.66
CA ASP A 122 4.34 13.16 7.10
C ASP A 122 5.27 12.05 6.60
N ALA A 123 4.72 10.97 6.01
CA ALA A 123 5.48 9.84 5.48
C ALA A 123 6.48 9.22 6.48
N ASP A 124 6.16 9.26 7.78
CA ASP A 124 7.05 8.86 8.87
C ASP A 124 6.71 7.47 9.46
N ILE A 125 5.76 6.77 8.85
CA ILE A 125 5.38 5.40 9.23
C ILE A 125 6.01 4.43 8.24
N PRO A 126 6.80 3.43 8.69
CA PRO A 126 7.33 2.38 7.84
C PRO A 126 6.23 1.63 7.07
N VAL A 127 6.44 1.43 5.77
CA VAL A 127 5.51 0.73 4.87
C VAL A 127 6.19 -0.46 4.22
N VAL A 128 5.52 -1.60 4.28
CA VAL A 128 5.86 -2.81 3.52
C VAL A 128 4.68 -3.13 2.62
N GLN A 129 4.92 -3.34 1.33
CA GLN A 129 3.89 -3.86 0.44
C GLN A 129 3.95 -5.39 0.36
N LEU A 130 2.79 -6.02 0.24
CA LEU A 130 2.61 -7.44 -0.11
C LEU A 130 1.82 -7.51 -1.42
N SER A 131 2.33 -8.29 -2.38
CA SER A 131 1.69 -8.46 -3.68
C SER A 131 0.45 -9.35 -3.59
N LEU A 132 -0.37 -9.29 -4.64
CA LEU A 132 -1.44 -10.24 -4.89
C LEU A 132 -0.90 -11.39 -5.74
N LYS A 133 -1.14 -12.63 -5.29
CA LYS A 133 -0.83 -13.83 -6.08
C LYS A 133 -1.81 -13.91 -7.24
N ASN A 134 -1.28 -13.97 -8.46
CA ASN A 134 -2.09 -14.18 -9.65
C ASN A 134 -2.62 -15.62 -9.68
N ALA A 135 -3.72 -15.88 -8.98
CA ALA A 135 -4.44 -17.14 -9.07
C ALA A 135 -5.22 -17.16 -10.40
N LEU A 136 -4.57 -17.62 -11.47
CA LEU A 136 -5.14 -18.07 -12.75
C LEU A 136 -6.31 -17.24 -13.33
N LYS A 137 -5.99 -16.47 -14.39
CA LYS A 137 -6.89 -15.95 -15.45
C LYS A 137 -8.33 -15.63 -15.02
N PHE A 138 -8.57 -14.39 -14.64
CA PHE A 138 -9.83 -13.75 -15.02
C PHE A 138 -9.77 -13.55 -16.55
N GLU A 139 -10.59 -14.30 -17.29
CA GLU A 139 -10.92 -13.97 -18.69
C GLU A 139 -11.49 -12.54 -18.71
N ASP A 140 -10.87 -11.69 -19.53
CA ASP A 140 -11.35 -10.42 -20.06
C ASP A 140 -12.49 -9.71 -19.30
N SER A 141 -12.11 -8.84 -18.37
CA SER A 141 -12.77 -7.53 -18.25
C SER A 141 -11.69 -6.45 -18.00
N LEU A 142 -11.36 -5.70 -19.06
CA LEU A 142 -10.40 -4.60 -19.02
C LEU A 142 -10.95 -3.34 -18.32
N GLU A 143 -12.17 -3.38 -17.78
CA GLU A 143 -12.85 -2.21 -17.20
C GLU A 143 -13.06 -2.26 -15.68
N GLU A 144 -12.77 -3.37 -14.98
CA GLU A 144 -13.02 -3.47 -13.53
C GLU A 144 -11.78 -3.29 -12.63
N LYS A 145 -10.59 -3.06 -13.21
CA LYS A 145 -9.34 -2.96 -12.42
C LYS A 145 -9.14 -1.61 -11.71
N ILE A 146 -10.10 -0.69 -11.81
CA ILE A 146 -10.02 0.66 -11.21
C ILE A 146 -10.59 0.71 -9.79
N PHE A 147 -11.29 -0.31 -9.32
CA PHE A 147 -11.95 -0.25 -8.03
C PHE A 147 -11.52 -1.41 -7.15
N PHE A 148 -10.99 -1.06 -5.97
CA PHE A 148 -10.73 -1.95 -4.84
C PHE A 148 -9.41 -2.74 -4.96
N THR A 149 -8.41 -2.52 -4.12
CA THR A 149 -8.40 -2.86 -2.70
C THR A 149 -7.03 -2.45 -2.14
N ASN A 150 -6.98 -1.56 -1.15
CA ASN A 150 -5.79 -1.41 -0.30
C ASN A 150 -6.11 -1.94 1.09
N LEU A 151 -5.41 -2.99 1.54
CA LEU A 151 -5.49 -3.47 2.92
C LEU A 151 -4.37 -2.85 3.75
N ILE A 152 -4.69 -2.07 4.78
CA ILE A 152 -3.72 -1.60 5.78
C ILE A 152 -3.94 -2.40 7.06
N SER A 153 -3.01 -3.30 7.40
CA SER A 153 -3.06 -4.08 8.65
C SER A 153 -1.83 -3.81 9.51
N TYR A 154 -2.00 -3.77 10.83
CA TYR A 154 -0.91 -4.00 11.76
C TYR A 154 -1.41 -4.68 13.04
N HIS A 155 -0.73 -5.71 13.54
CA HIS A 155 -0.90 -6.17 14.93
C HIS A 155 0.41 -5.94 15.68
N ASN A 156 0.32 -5.69 16.98
CA ASN A 156 1.46 -5.95 17.87
C ASN A 156 1.62 -7.47 17.93
N PHE A 157 2.59 -8.03 17.21
CA PHE A 157 2.84 -9.47 17.16
C PHE A 157 3.91 -9.94 18.16
N SER A 158 4.22 -9.15 19.19
CA SER A 158 5.15 -9.56 20.27
C SER A 158 4.53 -10.48 21.33
N ASP A 159 3.26 -10.86 21.20
CA ASP A 159 2.51 -11.59 22.23
C ASP A 159 1.95 -12.96 21.73
N TYR A 160 2.76 -13.73 21.00
CA TYR A 160 2.53 -15.16 20.76
C TYR A 160 3.81 -15.97 21.02
#